data_AF-A0A849HDS0-F1
#
_entry.id   AF-A0A849HDS0-F1
#
_cell.length_a   1.000
_cell.length_b   1.000
_cell.length_c   1.000
_cell.angle_alpha   90.00
_cell.angle_beta   90.00
_cell.angle_gamma   90.00
#
_symmetry.space_group_name_H-M   'P 1'
#
loop_
_entity.id
_entity.type
_entity.pdbx_description
1 polymer ?
#
loop_
_entity_poly.entity_id
_entity_poly.type
_entity_poly.pdbx_seq_one_letter_code
_entity_poly.pdbx_strand_id
1 'polypeptide(L)'
;MSTQQPGSSGVEATEDQGVRQYRYLLATAPLDALVAAHEEALAALTPDRRAAVLDAVQRGLVAGQRLAPDDLPAVSRLLVRGEKRSPGDFRRACDPTTLVALAGAVVASEAAFGLFGGYAAWDGEDATPTDAGVDHGGEPGNASDPAGAAWALAHSHTMSQQPWGGGGF
;
A
#
# COMPACT_ATOMS: atom_id res chain seq x y z
N MET A 1 30.12 34.49 24.25
CA MET A 1 28.86 34.33 23.50
C MET A 1 29.07 33.26 22.44
N SER A 2 28.71 32.01 22.74
CA SER A 2 28.62 30.95 21.74
C SER A 2 27.23 30.34 21.87
N THR A 3 26.36 30.69 20.94
CA THR A 3 25.10 30.01 20.69
C THR A 3 25.34 28.91 19.67
N GLN A 4 25.17 27.65 20.05
CA GLN A 4 24.98 26.57 19.08
C GLN A 4 23.95 25.57 19.61
N GLN A 5 22.69 25.86 19.25
CA GLN A 5 21.63 24.98 18.76
C GLN A 5 21.53 23.55 19.38
N PRO A 6 20.46 23.23 20.12
CA PRO A 6 20.08 21.85 20.36
C PRO A 6 19.65 21.20 19.03
N GLY A 7 20.38 20.15 18.64
CA GLY A 7 20.03 19.29 17.52
C GLY A 7 18.66 18.64 17.72
N SER A 8 17.97 18.50 16.61
CA SER A 8 16.60 18.02 16.42
C SER A 8 16.36 16.56 16.86
N SER A 9 16.63 16.21 18.12
CA SER A 9 16.42 14.85 18.65
C SER A 9 15.01 14.62 19.21
N GLY A 10 14.00 15.39 18.79
CA GLY A 10 12.70 15.46 19.45
C GLY A 10 11.44 15.27 18.59
N VAL A 11 11.56 14.92 17.30
CA VAL A 11 10.39 14.80 16.40
C VAL A 11 10.03 13.35 16.04
N GLU A 12 10.92 12.38 16.31
CA GLU A 12 10.56 10.96 16.25
C GLU A 12 9.86 10.53 17.55
N ALA A 13 8.58 10.88 17.69
CA ALA A 13 7.69 9.90 18.31
C ALA A 13 7.76 8.66 17.40
N THR A 14 8.40 7.58 17.86
CA THR A 14 8.59 6.35 17.08
C THR A 14 7.27 5.95 16.43
N GLU A 15 7.23 5.90 15.10
CA GLU A 15 6.05 5.49 14.34
C GLU A 15 5.59 4.11 14.82
N ASP A 16 4.27 3.87 14.89
CA ASP A 16 3.75 2.55 15.19
C ASP A 16 4.23 1.54 14.13
N GLN A 17 4.84 0.45 14.58
CA GLN A 17 5.44 -0.54 13.68
C GLN A 17 4.39 -1.15 12.72
N GLY A 18 3.16 -1.36 13.19
CA GLY A 18 2.07 -1.88 12.35
C GLY A 18 1.70 -0.90 11.24
N VAL A 19 1.67 0.39 11.56
CA VAL A 19 1.45 1.46 10.56
C VAL A 19 2.58 1.52 9.54
N ARG A 20 3.85 1.40 9.97
CA ARG A 20 5.00 1.33 9.06
C ARG A 20 4.90 0.14 8.10
N GLN A 21 4.58 -1.04 8.62
CA GLN A 21 4.37 -2.26 7.84
C GLN A 21 3.20 -2.13 6.85
N TYR A 22 2.11 -1.50 7.29
CA TYR A 22 0.95 -1.23 6.45
C TYR A 22 1.30 -0.32 5.27
N ARG A 23 2.08 0.74 5.50
CA ARG A 23 2.56 1.64 4.43
C ARG A 23 3.37 0.89 3.38
N TYR A 24 4.26 0.01 3.83
CA TYR A 24 5.01 -0.86 2.92
C TYR A 24 4.09 -1.71 2.06
N LEU A 25 3.10 -2.39 2.66
CA LEU A 25 2.14 -3.20 1.90
C LEU A 25 1.37 -2.36 0.88
N LEU A 26 0.89 -1.16 1.25
CA LEU A 26 0.20 -0.27 0.31
C LEU A 26 1.07 0.09 -0.92
N ALA A 27 2.38 0.25 -0.71
CA ALA A 27 3.33 0.58 -1.77
C ALA A 27 3.67 -0.63 -2.66
N THR A 28 3.85 -1.82 -2.10
CA THR A 28 4.49 -2.96 -2.80
C THR A 28 3.56 -4.12 -3.11
N ALA A 29 2.48 -4.31 -2.34
CA ALA A 29 1.60 -5.46 -2.50
C ALA A 29 0.72 -5.35 -3.76
N PRO A 30 0.37 -6.51 -4.37
CA PRO A 30 -0.57 -6.54 -5.48
C PRO A 30 -1.99 -6.17 -5.01
N LEU A 31 -2.79 -5.64 -5.93
CA LEU A 31 -4.06 -4.99 -5.61
C LEU A 31 -5.09 -5.96 -5.04
N ASP A 32 -5.18 -7.16 -5.60
CA ASP A 32 -6.05 -8.23 -5.14
C ASP A 32 -5.71 -8.69 -3.72
N ALA A 33 -4.42 -8.87 -3.40
CA ALA A 33 -3.99 -9.22 -2.05
C ALA A 33 -4.28 -8.10 -1.05
N LEU A 34 -4.11 -6.83 -1.43
CA LEU A 34 -4.51 -5.70 -0.58
C LEU A 34 -6.00 -5.71 -0.29
N VAL A 35 -6.85 -5.96 -1.30
CA VAL A 35 -8.30 -6.03 -1.10
C VAL A 35 -8.67 -7.15 -0.13
N ALA A 36 -8.10 -8.35 -0.32
CA ALA A 36 -8.32 -9.50 0.56
C ALA A 36 -7.87 -9.20 2.00
N ALA A 37 -6.66 -8.65 2.18
CA ALA A 37 -6.13 -8.30 3.49
C ALA A 37 -6.99 -7.26 4.23
N HIS A 38 -7.53 -6.25 3.53
CA HIS A 38 -8.45 -5.29 4.13
C HIS A 38 -9.79 -5.91 4.48
N GLU A 39 -10.30 -6.85 3.67
CA GLU A 39 -11.55 -7.55 3.96
C GLU A 39 -11.43 -8.42 5.23
N GLU A 40 -10.36 -9.22 5.33
CA GLU A 40 -10.03 -9.99 6.53
C GLU A 40 -9.85 -9.09 7.76
N ALA A 41 -9.10 -7.99 7.60
CA ALA A 41 -8.87 -7.03 8.67
C ALA A 41 -10.17 -6.42 9.18
N LEU A 42 -11.04 -5.94 8.27
CA LEU A 42 -12.34 -5.36 8.64
C LEU A 42 -13.24 -6.38 9.34
N ALA A 43 -13.22 -7.65 8.91
CA ALA A 43 -13.97 -8.72 9.56
C ALA A 43 -13.51 -8.96 11.00
N ALA A 44 -12.21 -8.77 11.29
CA ALA A 44 -11.63 -8.87 12.63
C ALA A 44 -11.89 -7.65 13.53
N LEU A 45 -12.27 -6.50 12.97
CA LEU A 45 -12.56 -5.29 13.74
C LEU A 45 -13.94 -5.34 14.41
N THR A 46 -14.12 -4.53 15.46
CA THR A 46 -15.44 -4.30 16.06
C THR A 46 -16.32 -3.46 15.12
N PRO A 47 -17.67 -3.54 15.25
CA PRO A 47 -18.59 -2.74 14.42
C PRO A 47 -18.30 -1.23 14.48
N ASP A 48 -18.02 -0.70 15.67
CA ASP A 48 -17.70 0.73 15.85
C ASP A 48 -16.42 1.12 15.09
N ARG A 49 -15.40 0.25 15.09
CA ARG A 49 -14.17 0.48 14.34
C ARG A 49 -14.40 0.40 12.83
N ARG A 50 -15.24 -0.53 12.35
CA ARG A 50 -15.63 -0.57 10.94
C ARG A 50 -16.35 0.71 10.50
N ALA A 51 -17.22 1.24 11.35
CA ALA A 51 -17.90 2.51 11.08
C ALA A 51 -16.91 3.68 11.01
N ALA A 52 -15.92 3.73 11.91
CA ALA A 52 -14.86 4.72 11.89
C ALA A 52 -13.98 4.64 10.63
N VAL A 53 -13.65 3.42 10.17
CA VAL A 53 -12.93 3.23 8.90
C VAL A 53 -13.76 3.73 7.72
N LEU A 54 -15.05 3.40 7.66
CA LEU A 54 -15.93 3.86 6.59
C LEU A 54 -16.05 5.40 6.56
N ASP A 55 -16.19 6.05 7.71
CA ASP A 55 -16.20 7.51 7.81
C ASP A 55 -14.91 8.11 7.26
N ALA A 56 -13.75 7.56 7.62
CA ALA A 56 -12.46 7.99 7.10
C ALA A 56 -12.34 7.80 5.59
N VAL A 57 -12.84 6.69 5.03
CA VAL A 57 -12.91 6.46 3.57
C VAL A 57 -13.79 7.50 2.88
N GLN A 58 -14.96 7.82 3.46
CA GLN A 58 -15.87 8.82 2.89
C GLN A 58 -15.26 10.23 2.91
N ARG A 59 -14.57 10.61 3.99
CA ARG A 59 -13.90 11.91 4.12
C ARG A 59 -12.63 12.02 3.26
N GLY A 60 -11.80 10.97 3.25
CA GLY A 60 -10.49 11.00 2.62
C GLY A 60 -10.51 10.72 1.11
N LEU A 61 -11.40 9.84 0.65
CA LEU A 61 -11.36 9.34 -0.75
C LEU A 61 -12.47 9.91 -1.64
N VAL A 62 -13.29 10.83 -1.11
CA VAL A 62 -14.40 11.52 -1.80
C VAL A 62 -15.32 10.50 -2.50
N ALA A 63 -15.81 9.53 -1.74
CA ALA A 63 -16.67 8.48 -2.27
C ALA A 63 -18.16 8.83 -2.11
N GLY A 64 -18.84 9.13 -3.23
CA GLY A 64 -20.29 9.39 -3.26
C GLY A 64 -21.18 8.14 -3.13
N GLN A 65 -20.60 6.99 -2.78
CA GLN A 65 -21.32 5.72 -2.64
C GLN A 65 -21.96 5.59 -1.25
N ARG A 66 -23.21 5.13 -1.19
CA ARG A 66 -23.90 4.82 0.05
C ARG A 66 -23.55 3.40 0.49
N LEU A 67 -22.52 3.27 1.32
CA LEU A 67 -22.07 2.00 1.89
C LEU A 67 -22.49 1.90 3.37
N ALA A 68 -22.75 0.69 3.83
CA ALA A 68 -22.85 0.36 5.23
C ALA A 68 -21.47 -0.09 5.78
N PRO A 69 -21.18 0.08 7.07
CA PRO A 69 -19.93 -0.39 7.69
C PRO A 69 -19.67 -1.89 7.52
N ASP A 70 -20.73 -2.68 7.37
CA ASP A 70 -20.65 -4.14 7.22
C ASP A 70 -20.54 -4.60 5.75
N ASP A 71 -20.54 -3.67 4.77
CA ASP A 71 -20.27 -3.97 3.36
C ASP A 71 -18.76 -4.19 3.11
N LEU A 72 -18.12 -5.07 3.89
CA LEU A 72 -16.66 -5.23 3.97
C LEU A 72 -16.01 -5.35 2.59
N PRO A 73 -16.50 -6.20 1.67
CA PRO A 73 -15.89 -6.33 0.35
C PRO A 73 -15.94 -5.03 -0.47
N ALA A 74 -17.00 -4.24 -0.31
CA ALA A 74 -17.14 -2.96 -1.02
C ALA A 74 -16.22 -1.88 -0.42
N VAL A 75 -16.18 -1.81 0.92
CA VAL A 75 -15.29 -0.90 1.66
C VAL A 75 -13.82 -1.18 1.33
N SER A 76 -13.39 -2.45 1.35
CA SER A 76 -12.01 -2.83 1.02
C SER A 76 -11.60 -2.42 -0.38
N ARG A 77 -12.43 -2.70 -1.39
CA ARG A 77 -12.14 -2.32 -2.79
C ARG A 77 -12.06 -0.81 -2.95
N LEU A 78 -12.97 -0.07 -2.30
CA LEU A 78 -12.99 1.39 -2.37
C LEU A 78 -11.75 1.98 -1.70
N LEU A 79 -11.37 1.48 -0.52
CA LEU A 79 -10.19 1.92 0.21
C LEU A 79 -8.92 1.69 -0.62
N VAL A 80 -8.71 0.47 -1.11
CA VAL A 80 -7.51 0.13 -1.91
C VAL A 80 -7.45 0.96 -3.19
N ARG A 81 -8.58 1.13 -3.90
CA ARG A 81 -8.62 1.95 -5.12
C ARG A 81 -8.35 3.43 -4.82
N GLY A 82 -8.86 3.93 -3.70
CA GLY A 82 -8.61 5.29 -3.25
C GLY A 82 -7.13 5.52 -2.90
N GLU A 83 -6.53 4.62 -2.12
CA GLU A 83 -5.10 4.68 -1.77
C GLU A 83 -4.18 4.54 -3.00
N LYS A 84 -4.55 3.74 -4.01
CA LYS A 84 -3.80 3.70 -5.28
C LYS A 84 -3.91 4.99 -6.09
N ARG A 85 -5.04 5.71 -5.99
CA ARG A 85 -5.25 6.97 -6.71
C ARG A 85 -4.58 8.15 -6.01
N SER A 86 -4.69 8.21 -4.69
CA SER A 86 -4.19 9.28 -3.85
C SER A 86 -3.55 8.69 -2.59
N PRO A 87 -2.28 8.23 -2.67
CA PRO A 87 -1.61 7.62 -1.54
C PRO A 87 -1.61 8.51 -0.29
N GLY A 88 -2.01 7.93 0.83
CA GLY A 88 -2.02 8.55 2.15
C GLY A 88 -3.25 9.41 2.48
N ASP A 89 -4.19 9.60 1.56
CA ASP A 89 -5.41 10.39 1.83
C ASP A 89 -6.30 9.74 2.89
N PHE A 90 -6.53 8.42 2.81
CA PHE A 90 -7.29 7.73 3.85
C PHE A 90 -6.53 7.73 5.17
N ARG A 91 -5.22 7.47 5.16
CA ARG A 91 -4.38 7.55 6.38
C ARG A 91 -4.43 8.92 7.06
N ARG A 92 -4.44 10.03 6.31
CA ARG A 92 -4.58 11.39 6.84
C ARG A 92 -5.97 11.67 7.41
N ALA A 93 -7.01 11.07 6.83
CA ALA A 93 -8.40 11.25 7.28
C ALA A 93 -8.77 10.34 8.47
N CYS A 94 -8.10 9.20 8.61
CA CYS A 94 -8.36 8.20 9.62
C CYS A 94 -7.81 8.63 10.99
N ASP A 95 -8.60 8.43 12.04
CA ASP A 95 -8.13 8.62 13.41
C ASP A 95 -6.94 7.69 13.71
N PRO A 96 -5.87 8.16 14.39
CA PRO A 96 -4.68 7.35 14.65
C PRO A 96 -4.95 6.01 15.35
N THR A 97 -5.90 5.96 16.28
CA THR A 97 -6.23 4.72 17.01
C THR A 97 -6.91 3.70 16.09
N THR A 98 -7.81 4.18 15.24
CA THR A 98 -8.48 3.36 14.24
C THR A 98 -7.49 2.88 13.18
N LEU A 99 -6.58 3.76 12.74
CA LEU A 99 -5.54 3.41 11.78
C LEU A 99 -4.59 2.33 12.31
N VAL A 100 -4.12 2.45 13.56
CA VAL A 100 -3.26 1.42 14.19
C VAL A 100 -4.00 0.08 14.27
N ALA A 101 -5.28 0.08 14.67
CA ALA A 101 -6.08 -1.14 14.74
C ALA A 101 -6.26 -1.80 13.37
N LEU A 102 -6.58 -1.02 12.33
CA LEU A 102 -6.72 -1.53 10.96
C LEU A 102 -5.38 -2.02 10.41
N ALA A 103 -4.31 -1.24 10.58
CA ALA A 103 -2.97 -1.58 10.12
C ALA A 103 -2.48 -2.89 10.74
N GLY A 104 -2.62 -3.04 12.06
CA GLY A 104 -2.28 -4.29 12.75
C GLY A 104 -3.08 -5.49 12.23
N ALA A 105 -4.39 -5.31 11.97
CA ALA A 105 -5.23 -6.37 11.43
C ALA A 105 -4.88 -6.73 9.97
N VAL A 106 -4.52 -5.76 9.13
CA VAL A 106 -4.04 -6.00 7.76
C VAL A 106 -2.71 -6.75 7.78
N VAL A 107 -1.77 -6.33 8.61
CA VAL A 107 -0.44 -6.97 8.75
C VAL A 107 -0.57 -8.41 9.25
N ALA A 108 -1.54 -8.68 10.12
CA ALA A 108 -1.80 -10.02 10.66
C ALA A 108 -2.67 -10.93 9.76
N SER A 109 -3.19 -10.41 8.63
CA SER A 109 -4.05 -11.16 7.72
C SER A 109 -3.30 -12.29 7.00
N GLU A 110 -4.02 -13.34 6.61
CA GLU A 110 -3.45 -14.43 5.83
C GLU A 110 -3.05 -13.94 4.43
N ALA A 111 -3.87 -13.06 3.84
CA ALA A 111 -3.58 -12.43 2.56
C ALA A 111 -2.29 -11.59 2.56
N ALA A 112 -1.82 -11.09 3.71
CA ALA A 112 -0.55 -10.36 3.81
C ALA A 112 0.68 -11.28 3.92
N PHE A 113 0.47 -12.59 4.11
CA PHE A 113 1.57 -13.54 4.28
C PHE A 113 2.47 -13.58 3.04
N GLY A 114 3.78 -13.53 3.27
CA GLY A 114 4.78 -13.54 2.19
C GLY A 114 4.94 -12.22 1.44
N LEU A 115 4.12 -11.19 1.71
CA LEU A 115 4.20 -9.90 1.01
C LEU A 115 5.26 -8.95 1.56
N PHE A 116 5.92 -9.30 2.67
CA PHE A 116 6.98 -8.48 3.29
C PHE A 116 8.38 -8.67 2.67
N GLY A 117 8.46 -9.23 1.46
CA GLY A 117 9.71 -9.48 0.75
C GLY A 117 10.44 -8.18 0.40
N GLY A 118 11.51 -7.86 1.13
CA GLY A 118 12.28 -6.62 0.95
C GLY A 118 11.98 -5.53 1.99
N TYR A 119 11.04 -5.77 2.92
CA TYR A 119 10.71 -4.81 3.99
C TYR A 119 11.93 -4.42 4.86
N ALA A 120 12.84 -5.36 5.12
CA ALA A 120 14.04 -5.11 5.91
C ALA A 120 15.03 -4.13 5.25
N ALA A 121 14.98 -4.00 3.92
CA ALA A 121 15.81 -3.07 3.16
C ALA A 121 15.09 -1.75 2.82
N TRP A 122 13.79 -1.64 3.13
CA TRP A 122 13.01 -0.45 2.86
C TRP A 122 13.33 0.65 3.88
N ASP A 123 13.72 1.81 3.36
CA ASP A 123 14.09 3.01 4.13
C ASP A 123 12.93 3.59 4.95
N GLY A 124 11.69 3.25 4.61
CA GLY A 124 10.50 3.71 5.32
C GLY A 124 9.87 4.95 4.72
N GLU A 125 10.35 5.41 3.57
CA GLU A 125 9.78 6.55 2.85
C GLU A 125 8.65 6.08 1.91
N ASP A 126 7.54 6.82 1.93
CA ASP A 126 6.49 6.60 0.94
C ASP A 126 7.02 7.04 -0.43
N ALA A 127 6.74 6.26 -1.48
CA ALA A 127 7.13 6.65 -2.84
C ALA A 127 6.55 8.04 -3.15
N THR A 128 7.39 9.03 -3.42
CA THR A 128 6.93 10.34 -3.85
C THR A 128 6.17 10.15 -5.16
N PRO A 129 4.96 10.70 -5.31
CA PRO A 129 4.29 10.71 -6.60
C PRO A 129 5.27 11.34 -7.60
N THR A 130 5.79 10.54 -8.53
CA THR A 130 6.50 11.09 -9.67
C THR A 130 5.47 11.99 -10.35
N ASP A 131 5.71 13.30 -10.31
CA ASP A 131 5.03 14.22 -11.22
C ASP A 131 5.26 13.61 -12.60
N ALA A 132 4.22 13.00 -13.16
CA ALA A 132 4.24 12.50 -14.52
C ALA A 132 4.32 13.75 -15.38
N GLY A 133 5.55 14.26 -15.48
CA GLY A 133 5.88 15.48 -16.18
C GLY A 133 5.22 15.39 -17.53
N VAL A 134 4.40 16.39 -17.82
CA VAL A 134 3.83 16.60 -19.13
C VAL A 134 4.99 16.52 -20.12
N ASP A 135 5.09 15.43 -20.87
CA ASP A 135 6.18 15.17 -21.82
C ASP A 135 6.07 16.18 -22.98
N HIS A 136 6.73 17.32 -22.80
CA HIS A 136 7.15 18.15 -23.92
C HIS A 136 8.46 17.57 -24.45
N GLY A 137 8.31 16.68 -25.43
CA GLY A 137 9.35 15.86 -26.05
C GLY A 137 10.77 16.43 -25.98
N GLY A 138 11.64 15.67 -25.31
CA GLY A 138 13.09 15.82 -25.32
C GLY A 138 13.74 14.44 -25.17
N GLU A 139 14.70 14.13 -26.05
CA GLU A 139 15.30 12.81 -26.33
C GLU A 139 15.69 11.93 -25.12
N PRO A 140 15.71 10.58 -25.29
CA PRO A 140 15.97 9.65 -24.20
C PRO A 140 17.44 9.66 -23.76
N GLY A 141 17.70 10.36 -22.66
CA GLY A 141 18.91 10.18 -21.85
C GLY A 141 18.79 8.91 -21.00
N ASN A 142 19.70 7.96 -21.24
CA ASN A 142 19.93 6.75 -20.46
C ASN A 142 19.89 7.00 -18.93
N ALA A 143 18.81 6.57 -18.28
CA ALA A 143 18.75 6.32 -16.85
C ALA A 143 18.36 4.85 -16.67
N SER A 144 19.30 4.03 -16.22
CA SER A 144 19.04 2.65 -15.80
C SER A 144 18.30 2.70 -14.46
N ASP A 145 17.00 2.38 -14.50
CA ASP A 145 16.13 2.24 -13.32
C ASP A 145 16.26 0.82 -12.73
N PRO A 146 16.81 0.67 -11.51
CA PRO A 146 16.94 -0.64 -10.88
C PRO A 146 15.61 -1.21 -10.33
N ALA A 147 14.54 -0.42 -10.24
CA ALA A 147 13.23 -0.87 -9.76
C ALA A 147 12.41 -1.55 -10.86
N GLY A 148 12.58 -1.15 -12.12
CA GLY A 148 11.97 -1.84 -13.27
C GLY A 148 12.60 -3.22 -13.56
N ALA A 149 13.89 -3.40 -13.24
CA ALA A 149 14.64 -4.62 -13.51
C ALA A 149 14.17 -5.82 -12.65
N ALA A 150 13.70 -5.57 -11.42
CA ALA A 150 13.24 -6.63 -10.51
C ALA A 150 11.93 -7.29 -11.00
N TRP A 151 11.03 -6.52 -11.60
CA TRP A 151 9.78 -7.05 -12.18
C TRP A 151 10.02 -7.81 -13.50
N ALA A 152 11.00 -7.38 -14.31
CA ALA A 152 11.37 -8.02 -15.57
C ALA A 152 12.06 -9.40 -15.39
N LEU A 153 12.82 -9.59 -14.31
CA LEU A 153 13.42 -10.89 -13.97
C LEU A 153 12.39 -11.90 -13.42
N ALA A 154 11.32 -11.43 -12.77
CA ALA A 154 10.25 -12.30 -12.29
C ALA A 154 9.32 -12.80 -13.42
N HIS A 155 9.05 -11.97 -14.44
CA HIS A 155 8.14 -12.34 -15.54
C HIS A 155 8.80 -13.16 -16.66
N SER A 156 10.13 -13.19 -16.74
CA SER A 156 10.85 -14.00 -17.73
C SER A 156 10.94 -15.49 -17.38
N HIS A 157 10.62 -15.89 -16.14
CA HIS A 157 10.66 -17.30 -15.71
C HIS A 157 9.32 -18.05 -15.86
N THR A 158 8.23 -17.38 -16.26
CA THR A 158 6.88 -17.99 -16.30
C THR A 158 6.34 -18.20 -17.73
N MET A 159 7.16 -18.07 -18.78
CA MET A 159 6.74 -18.37 -20.17
C MET A 159 7.43 -19.58 -20.81
N SER A 160 8.00 -20.50 -20.03
CA SER A 160 8.53 -21.76 -20.55
C SER A 160 7.72 -22.96 -20.11
N GLN A 161 6.39 -22.90 -20.13
CA GLN A 161 5.56 -24.11 -20.17
C GLN A 161 4.29 -23.86 -20.94
N GLN A 162 4.23 -24.38 -22.18
CA GLN A 162 3.01 -24.85 -22.83
C GLN A 162 3.33 -25.64 -24.13
N PRO A 163 2.37 -26.38 -24.74
CA PRO A 163 2.41 -27.84 -24.83
C PRO A 163 2.43 -28.42 -26.27
N TRP A 164 2.92 -29.67 -26.37
CA TRP A 164 2.53 -30.78 -27.27
C TRP A 164 2.38 -30.56 -28.81
N GLY A 165 3.15 -31.36 -29.56
CA GLY A 165 2.92 -31.77 -30.95
C GLY A 165 4.26 -32.13 -31.61
N GLY A 166 4.50 -33.23 -32.31
CA GLY A 166 3.74 -34.39 -32.76
C GLY A 166 4.65 -35.14 -33.78
N GLY A 167 4.28 -36.37 -34.16
CA GLY A 167 4.82 -37.04 -35.37
C GLY A 167 5.90 -38.08 -35.13
N GLY A 168 5.69 -39.27 -35.69
CA GLY A 168 6.44 -40.50 -35.42
C GLY A 168 7.57 -40.85 -36.39
N PHE A 169 8.13 -42.03 -36.15
CA PHE A 169 8.69 -42.99 -37.11
C PHE A 169 8.81 -44.35 -36.41
#